data_AF-A0A7X7NKA0-F1
#
_entry.id   AF-A0A7X7NKA0-F1
#
_cell.length_a   1.000
_cell.length_b   1.000
_cell.length_c   1.000
_cell.angle_alpha   90.00
_cell.angle_beta   90.00
_cell.angle_gamma   90.00
#
_symmetry.space_group_name_H-M   'P 1'
#
loop_
_entity.id
_entity.type
_entity.pdbx_description
1 polymer ?
#
loop_
_entity_poly.entity_id
_entity_poly.type
_entity_poly.pdbx_seq_one_letter_code
_entity_poly.pdbx_strand_id
1 'polypeptide(L)'
;MTEKKKAGLKELSPIDIYKLLPKINCKECGFDNCMAFATKIVNREVNIDACPPLLKKEHEKSYLKLKEMLKPAVKEVIVGVGEKAKKIGGKLVMHRHEFTYTNPTAIAIDVTDEMPENEVVSRVQKAEKYSFEYIGNILKLDLIAVRCLSDDADKFKAAVKKVSESTKLPMILCALNPSVAEAGLMAAPKARPL
;
A
#
# COMPACT_ATOMS: atom_id res chain seq x y z
N MET A 1 10.19 -33.72 13.81
CA MET A 1 9.83 -32.30 14.04
C MET A 1 8.79 -31.93 13.01
N THR A 2 7.53 -31.85 13.40
CA THR A 2 6.42 -31.53 12.50
C THR A 2 6.49 -30.06 12.14
N GLU A 3 7.01 -29.76 10.94
CA GLU A 3 6.93 -28.43 10.36
C GLU A 3 5.46 -28.07 10.20
N LYS A 4 4.99 -27.11 11.02
CA LYS A 4 3.69 -26.48 10.83
C LYS A 4 3.73 -25.74 9.50
N LYS A 5 3.24 -26.37 8.44
CA LYS A 5 2.94 -25.68 7.17
C LYS A 5 2.07 -24.48 7.50
N LYS A 6 2.57 -23.27 7.25
CA LYS A 6 1.75 -22.05 7.29
C LYS A 6 0.71 -22.19 6.19
N ALA A 7 -0.55 -22.27 6.60
CA ALA A 7 -1.72 -22.35 5.74
C ALA A 7 -1.65 -21.29 4.64
N GLY A 8 -1.56 -21.74 3.38
CA GLY A 8 -1.80 -20.88 2.22
C GLY A 8 -3.28 -20.53 2.15
N LEU A 9 -3.63 -19.41 1.49
CA LEU A 9 -4.98 -18.82 1.47
C LEU A 9 -6.12 -19.78 1.07
N LYS A 10 -5.80 -20.91 0.42
CA LYS A 10 -6.75 -21.98 0.07
C LYS A 10 -7.38 -22.67 1.30
N GLU A 11 -6.92 -22.36 2.52
CA GLU A 11 -7.39 -22.97 3.77
C GLU A 11 -8.25 -22.07 4.68
N LEU A 12 -8.42 -20.77 4.38
CA LEU A 12 -9.24 -19.90 5.23
C LEU A 12 -10.73 -20.01 4.84
N SER A 13 -11.44 -20.92 5.52
CA SER A 13 -12.90 -21.04 5.38
C SER A 13 -13.63 -19.93 6.15
N PRO A 14 -14.77 -19.41 5.62
CA PRO A 14 -15.65 -18.54 6.39
C PRO A 14 -16.05 -19.12 7.75
N ILE A 15 -16.10 -20.45 7.86
CA ILE A 15 -16.42 -21.17 9.09
C ILE A 15 -15.33 -20.95 10.16
N ASP A 16 -14.06 -20.92 9.77
CA ASP A 16 -12.95 -20.77 10.71
C ASP A 16 -12.88 -19.34 11.26
N ILE A 17 -13.22 -18.35 10.43
CA ILE A 17 -13.41 -16.98 10.89
C ILE A 17 -14.63 -16.89 11.81
N TYR A 18 -15.76 -17.46 11.41
CA TYR A 18 -17.00 -17.45 12.18
C TYR A 18 -16.84 -18.07 13.58
N LYS A 19 -16.02 -19.12 13.74
CA LYS A 19 -15.71 -19.72 15.04
C LYS A 19 -15.09 -18.74 16.03
N LEU A 20 -14.33 -17.77 15.54
CA LEU A 20 -13.61 -16.77 16.34
C LEU A 20 -14.40 -15.46 16.51
N LEU A 21 -15.50 -15.27 15.78
CA LEU A 21 -16.38 -14.12 15.96
C LEU A 21 -17.25 -14.25 17.22
N PRO A 22 -17.82 -13.13 17.74
CA PRO A 22 -18.71 -13.15 18.91
C PRO A 22 -20.03 -13.92 18.71
N LYS A 23 -20.45 -14.14 17.45
CA LYS A 23 -21.71 -14.86 17.07
C LYS A 23 -23.01 -14.24 17.61
N ILE A 24 -22.99 -12.96 17.99
CA ILE A 24 -24.14 -12.24 18.54
C ILE A 24 -25.14 -11.84 17.43
N ASN A 25 -24.71 -11.76 16.17
CA ASN A 25 -25.51 -11.30 15.03
C ASN A 25 -26.17 -9.91 15.27
N CYS A 26 -25.43 -9.00 15.91
CA CYS A 26 -25.92 -7.68 16.33
C CYS A 26 -26.15 -6.67 15.19
N LYS A 27 -25.67 -6.96 13.97
CA LYS A 27 -25.71 -6.07 12.79
C LYS A 27 -25.01 -4.72 12.92
N GLU A 28 -24.28 -4.47 14.01
CA GLU A 28 -23.52 -3.22 14.23
C GLU A 28 -22.41 -3.00 13.17
N CYS A 29 -21.95 -4.07 12.53
CA CYS A 29 -20.99 -4.03 11.42
C CYS A 29 -21.64 -3.78 10.05
N GLY A 30 -22.96 -3.62 9.99
CA GLY A 30 -23.72 -3.41 8.73
C GLY A 30 -24.05 -4.69 7.95
N PHE A 31 -23.73 -5.87 8.49
CA PHE A 31 -24.06 -7.17 7.88
C PHE A 31 -25.18 -7.89 8.61
N ASP A 32 -25.99 -8.66 7.87
CA ASP A 32 -27.18 -9.32 8.41
C ASP A 32 -26.89 -10.36 9.49
N ASN A 33 -25.75 -11.03 9.40
CA ASN A 33 -25.32 -12.00 10.40
C ASN A 33 -23.79 -12.09 10.43
N CYS A 34 -23.25 -12.70 11.49
CA CYS A 34 -21.80 -12.86 11.66
C CYS A 34 -21.19 -13.77 10.59
N MET A 35 -21.95 -14.68 9.98
CA MET A 35 -21.45 -15.53 8.88
C MET A 35 -21.24 -14.72 7.59
N ALA A 36 -22.15 -13.81 7.27
CA ALA A 36 -22.03 -12.89 6.14
C ALA A 36 -20.79 -12.00 6.32
N PHE A 37 -20.57 -11.49 7.53
CA PHE A 37 -19.35 -10.76 7.87
C PHE A 37 -18.09 -11.63 7.70
N ALA A 38 -18.12 -12.88 8.17
CA ALA A 38 -17.00 -13.81 8.02
C ALA A 38 -16.63 -14.07 6.55
N THR A 39 -17.62 -14.30 5.68
CA THR A 39 -17.41 -14.45 4.23
C THR A 39 -16.77 -13.20 3.62
N LYS A 40 -17.24 -12.01 4.00
CA LYS A 40 -16.69 -10.74 3.51
C LYS A 40 -15.25 -10.50 3.97
N ILE A 41 -14.89 -10.97 5.16
CA ILE A 41 -13.49 -10.94 5.64
C ILE A 41 -12.62 -11.91 4.83
N VAL A 42 -13.07 -13.13 4.56
CA VAL A 42 -12.32 -14.10 3.72
C VAL A 42 -12.03 -13.49 2.35
N ASN A 43 -13.03 -12.83 1.75
CA ASN A 43 -12.89 -12.16 0.46
C ASN A 43 -12.08 -10.84 0.52
N ARG A 44 -11.63 -10.40 1.70
CA ARG A 44 -10.91 -9.13 1.93
C ARG A 44 -11.69 -7.88 1.52
N GLU A 45 -13.01 -7.98 1.50
CA GLU A 45 -13.89 -6.83 1.23
C GLU A 45 -14.01 -5.93 2.46
N VAL A 46 -13.79 -6.49 3.66
CA VAL A 46 -13.97 -5.80 4.94
C VAL A 46 -12.85 -6.16 5.91
N ASN A 47 -12.43 -5.21 6.74
CA ASN A 47 -11.45 -5.43 7.80
C ASN A 47 -12.12 -5.94 9.09
N ILE A 48 -11.41 -6.76 9.87
CA ILE A 48 -11.87 -7.28 11.16
C ILE A 48 -12.22 -6.18 12.17
N ASP A 49 -11.58 -5.01 12.03
CA ASP A 49 -11.81 -3.83 12.88
C ASP A 49 -13.21 -3.23 12.71
N ALA A 50 -13.96 -3.62 11.67
CA ALA A 50 -15.32 -3.16 11.41
C ALA A 50 -16.38 -3.80 12.34
N CYS A 51 -15.99 -4.68 13.26
CA CYS A 51 -16.89 -5.30 14.23
C CYS A 51 -16.66 -4.71 15.64
N PRO A 52 -17.47 -3.74 16.09
CA PRO A 52 -17.31 -3.13 17.41
C PRO A 52 -17.34 -4.14 18.58
N PRO A 53 -18.19 -5.19 18.57
CA PRO A 53 -18.17 -6.20 19.63
C PRO A 53 -16.85 -6.97 19.70
N LEU A 54 -16.18 -7.22 18.56
CA LEU A 54 -14.91 -7.96 18.52
C LEU A 54 -13.76 -7.17 19.16
N LEU A 55 -13.85 -5.83 19.21
CA LEU A 55 -12.84 -4.95 19.82
C LEU A 55 -12.95 -4.86 21.35
N LYS A 56 -14.00 -5.45 21.94
CA LYS A 56 -14.14 -5.49 23.41
C LYS A 56 -13.08 -6.40 24.02
N LYS A 57 -12.66 -6.09 25.26
CA LYS A 57 -11.63 -6.84 26.00
C LYS A 57 -11.95 -8.34 26.13
N GLU A 58 -13.23 -8.69 26.19
CA GLU A 58 -13.70 -10.08 26.26
C GLU A 58 -13.28 -10.93 25.05
N HIS A 59 -13.11 -10.30 23.88
CA HIS A 59 -12.80 -10.97 22.61
C HIS A 59 -11.38 -10.69 22.10
N GLU A 60 -10.52 -10.06 22.91
CA GLU A 60 -9.16 -9.69 22.54
C GLU A 60 -8.32 -10.88 22.05
N LYS A 61 -8.44 -12.04 22.72
CA LYS A 61 -7.75 -13.28 22.30
C LYS A 61 -8.19 -13.76 20.91
N SER A 62 -9.48 -13.65 20.61
CA SER A 62 -10.02 -14.03 19.30
C SER A 62 -9.61 -13.04 18.21
N TYR A 63 -9.64 -11.74 18.54
CA TYR A 63 -9.18 -10.67 17.66
C TYR A 63 -7.71 -10.85 17.25
N LEU A 64 -6.83 -11.12 18.20
CA LEU A 64 -5.40 -11.35 17.92
C LEU A 64 -5.17 -12.58 17.02
N LYS A 65 -5.86 -13.69 17.27
CA LYS A 65 -5.80 -14.88 16.42
C LYS A 65 -6.29 -14.60 15.00
N LEU A 66 -7.42 -13.91 14.86
CA LEU A 66 -7.94 -13.50 13.55
C LEU A 66 -6.94 -12.62 12.81
N LYS A 67 -6.32 -11.65 13.49
CA LYS A 67 -5.31 -10.76 12.92
C LYS A 67 -4.07 -11.51 12.43
N GLU A 68 -3.65 -12.53 13.15
CA GLU A 68 -2.52 -13.39 12.76
C GLU A 68 -2.88 -14.26 11.54
N MET A 69 -4.04 -14.93 11.58
CA MET A 69 -4.54 -15.76 10.47
C MET A 69 -4.76 -14.96 9.19
N LEU A 70 -5.20 -13.70 9.32
CA LEU A 70 -5.46 -12.81 8.20
C LEU A 70 -4.23 -11.99 7.78
N LYS A 71 -3.05 -12.23 8.34
CA LYS A 71 -1.85 -11.54 7.90
C LYS A 71 -1.49 -11.98 6.47
N PRO A 72 -1.33 -11.04 5.50
CA PRO A 72 -0.94 -11.41 4.15
C PRO A 72 0.47 -12.00 4.13
N ALA A 73 0.74 -12.92 3.19
CA ALA A 73 2.06 -13.51 3.01
C ALA A 73 3.12 -12.45 2.65
N VAL A 74 2.73 -11.51 1.76
CA VAL A 74 3.54 -10.34 1.41
C VAL A 74 3.07 -9.15 2.23
N LYS A 75 3.99 -8.50 2.96
CA LYS A 75 3.69 -7.28 3.72
C LYS A 75 3.24 -6.17 2.76
N GLU A 76 2.16 -5.49 3.10
CA GLU A 76 1.72 -4.28 2.41
C GLU A 76 2.53 -3.07 2.90
N VAL A 77 2.98 -2.24 1.97
CA VAL A 77 3.71 -0.98 2.24
C VAL A 77 2.94 0.16 1.56
N ILE A 78 2.81 1.27 2.28
CA ILE A 78 2.17 2.49 1.78
C ILE A 78 3.26 3.51 1.47
N VAL A 79 3.30 3.94 0.21
CA VAL A 79 4.19 5.00 -0.28
C VAL A 79 3.37 6.26 -0.49
N GLY A 80 3.80 7.39 0.08
CA GLY A 80 3.06 8.65 0.04
C GLY A 80 2.10 8.89 1.19
N VAL A 81 1.43 10.04 1.12
CA VAL A 81 0.44 10.51 2.10
C VAL A 81 -0.80 11.05 1.38
N GLY A 82 -1.97 10.92 2.00
CA GLY A 82 -3.24 11.44 1.49
C GLY A 82 -3.85 10.59 0.38
N GLU A 83 -4.65 11.22 -0.47
CA GLU A 83 -5.46 10.55 -1.51
C GLU A 83 -4.63 9.89 -2.60
N LYS A 84 -3.42 10.40 -2.86
CA LYS A 84 -2.50 9.89 -3.88
C LYS A 84 -1.56 8.78 -3.36
N ALA A 85 -1.66 8.40 -2.09
CA ALA A 85 -0.83 7.34 -1.52
C ALA A 85 -1.10 5.99 -2.22
N LYS A 86 -0.03 5.24 -2.46
CA LYS A 86 -0.09 3.96 -3.18
C LYS A 86 0.28 2.81 -2.26
N LYS A 87 -0.57 1.78 -2.26
CA LYS A 87 -0.33 0.52 -1.56
C LYS A 87 0.41 -0.43 -2.49
N ILE A 88 1.58 -0.88 -2.08
CA ILE A 88 2.42 -1.81 -2.82
C ILE A 88 2.57 -3.10 -1.99
N GLY A 89 2.55 -4.25 -2.67
CA GLY A 89 2.56 -5.55 -2.01
C GLY A 89 1.17 -5.99 -1.56
N GLY A 90 1.08 -6.73 -0.45
CA GLY A 90 -0.20 -7.29 0.02
C GLY A 90 -0.74 -8.42 -0.86
N LYS A 91 0.10 -9.04 -1.69
CA LYS A 91 -0.29 -10.16 -2.56
C LYS A 91 -0.55 -11.42 -1.74
N LEU A 92 -1.59 -12.15 -2.15
CA LEU A 92 -2.09 -13.33 -1.42
C LEU A 92 -1.89 -14.64 -2.19
N VAL A 93 -1.87 -14.58 -3.52
CA VAL A 93 -1.81 -15.73 -4.42
C VAL A 93 -0.72 -15.54 -5.47
N MET A 94 -0.20 -16.66 -5.97
CA MET A 94 0.80 -16.67 -7.04
C MET A 94 0.16 -16.57 -8.43
N HIS A 95 -1.07 -17.06 -8.57
CA HIS A 95 -1.79 -17.08 -9.85
C HIS A 95 -3.13 -16.35 -9.77
N ARG A 96 -3.40 -15.48 -10.75
CA ARG A 96 -4.61 -14.62 -10.79
C ARG A 96 -5.94 -15.36 -10.87
N HIS A 97 -5.94 -16.63 -11.29
CA HIS A 97 -7.17 -17.42 -11.40
C HIS A 97 -7.57 -18.07 -10.07
N GLU A 98 -6.65 -18.15 -9.10
CA GLU A 98 -6.93 -18.63 -7.75
C GLU A 98 -7.65 -17.55 -6.94
N PHE A 99 -7.19 -16.30 -7.08
CA PHE A 99 -7.81 -15.13 -6.47
C PHE A 99 -7.38 -13.85 -7.20
N THR A 100 -8.18 -12.81 -7.09
CA THR A 100 -7.89 -11.52 -7.72
C THR A 100 -6.62 -10.89 -7.13
N TYR A 101 -5.73 -10.39 -8.00
CA TYR A 101 -4.61 -9.57 -7.55
C TYR A 101 -5.10 -8.23 -7.04
N THR A 102 -4.93 -8.01 -5.75
CA THR A 102 -5.14 -6.72 -5.08
C THR A 102 -3.93 -5.81 -5.31
N ASN A 103 -4.10 -4.49 -5.18
CA ASN A 103 -3.04 -3.49 -5.35
C ASN A 103 -2.35 -3.53 -6.74
N PRO A 104 -2.84 -2.75 -7.72
CA PRO A 104 -2.22 -2.62 -9.04
C PRO A 104 -0.74 -2.22 -8.96
N THR A 105 0.03 -2.57 -9.98
CA THR A 105 1.44 -2.19 -10.08
C THR A 105 1.56 -0.67 -10.15
N ALA A 106 2.33 -0.08 -9.23
CA ALA A 106 2.60 1.35 -9.26
C ALA A 106 3.66 1.66 -10.32
N ILE A 107 3.35 2.55 -11.25
CA ILE A 107 4.26 2.97 -12.32
C ILE A 107 4.92 4.30 -11.93
N ALA A 108 6.25 4.30 -11.89
CA ALA A 108 7.06 5.48 -11.58
C ALA A 108 7.76 6.03 -12.82
N ILE A 109 7.79 7.35 -12.97
CA ILE A 109 8.64 8.02 -13.96
C ILE A 109 9.90 8.52 -13.29
N ASP A 110 11.04 8.24 -13.91
CA ASP A 110 12.34 8.66 -13.42
C ASP A 110 12.63 10.13 -13.73
N VAL A 111 13.32 10.78 -12.81
CA VAL A 111 13.89 12.12 -12.91
C VAL A 111 15.28 12.07 -12.29
N THR A 112 16.26 12.70 -12.91
CA THR A 112 17.63 12.72 -12.39
C THR A 112 17.98 14.09 -11.80
N ASP A 113 18.95 14.11 -10.90
CA ASP A 113 19.51 15.33 -10.29
C ASP A 113 20.43 16.13 -11.22
N GLU A 114 20.99 15.49 -12.26
CA GLU A 114 21.77 16.16 -13.31
C GLU A 114 20.91 16.92 -14.32
N MET A 115 19.61 16.62 -14.40
CA MET A 115 18.71 17.33 -15.30
C MET A 115 18.57 18.80 -14.88
N PRO A 116 18.50 19.74 -15.84
CA PRO A 116 18.17 21.13 -15.54
C PRO A 116 16.82 21.23 -14.82
N GLU A 117 16.69 22.17 -13.87
CA GLU A 117 15.46 22.33 -13.09
C GLU A 117 14.20 22.48 -13.95
N ASN A 118 14.30 23.19 -15.08
CA ASN A 118 13.19 23.39 -16.00
C ASN A 118 12.72 22.07 -16.63
N GLU A 119 13.66 21.17 -16.94
CA GLU A 119 13.34 19.86 -17.50
C GLU A 119 12.68 18.97 -16.45
N VAL A 120 13.22 18.96 -15.22
CA VAL A 120 12.63 18.25 -14.06
C VAL A 120 11.17 18.64 -13.88
N VAL A 121 10.88 19.94 -13.77
CA VAL A 121 9.51 20.44 -13.58
C VAL A 121 8.62 20.05 -14.76
N SER A 122 9.11 20.19 -16.00
CA SER A 122 8.34 19.83 -17.19
C SER A 122 7.97 18.34 -17.23
N ARG A 123 8.90 17.46 -16.84
CA ARG A 123 8.72 16.01 -16.83
C ARG A 123 7.77 15.58 -15.73
N VAL A 124 7.91 16.15 -14.53
CA VAL A 124 7.01 15.96 -13.38
C VAL A 124 5.58 16.38 -13.74
N GLN A 125 5.41 17.57 -14.34
CA GLN A 125 4.09 18.05 -14.74
C GLN A 125 3.45 17.19 -15.85
N LYS A 126 4.25 16.73 -16.82
CA LYS A 126 3.78 15.78 -17.83
C LYS A 126 3.32 14.48 -17.17
N ALA A 127 4.07 13.96 -16.21
CA ALA A 127 3.71 12.74 -15.50
C ALA A 127 2.41 12.90 -14.69
N GLU A 128 2.23 14.04 -13.99
CA GLU A 128 1.02 14.30 -13.20
C GLU A 128 -0.23 14.53 -14.06
N LYS A 129 -0.08 15.17 -15.22
CA LYS A 129 -1.19 15.41 -16.16
C LYS A 129 -1.45 14.23 -17.09
N TYR A 130 -0.58 13.23 -17.11
CA TYR A 130 -0.76 12.07 -17.96
C TYR A 130 -1.97 11.26 -17.49
N SER A 131 -2.99 11.24 -18.34
CA SER A 131 -4.13 10.36 -18.17
C SER A 131 -4.64 9.93 -19.53
N PHE A 132 -5.00 8.66 -19.67
CA PHE A 132 -5.71 8.18 -20.84
C PHE A 132 -6.86 7.28 -20.45
N GLU A 133 -7.93 7.32 -21.25
CA GLU A 133 -9.10 6.48 -21.04
C GLU A 133 -8.96 5.18 -21.81
N TYR A 134 -9.18 4.06 -21.13
CA TYR A 134 -9.21 2.75 -21.73
C TYR A 134 -10.42 1.98 -21.21
N ILE A 135 -11.42 1.79 -22.09
CA ILE A 135 -12.65 1.05 -21.79
C ILE A 135 -13.33 1.59 -20.51
N GLY A 136 -13.55 2.91 -20.44
CA GLY A 136 -14.18 3.59 -19.30
C GLY A 136 -13.30 3.73 -18.05
N ASN A 137 -12.05 3.27 -18.07
CA ASN A 137 -11.11 3.45 -16.97
C ASN A 137 -10.11 4.56 -17.28
N ILE A 138 -9.91 5.49 -16.33
CA ILE A 138 -8.89 6.53 -16.45
C ILE A 138 -7.58 5.99 -15.86
N LEU A 139 -6.62 5.70 -16.72
CA LEU A 139 -5.27 5.26 -16.35
C LEU A 139 -4.38 6.48 -16.16
N LYS A 140 -3.61 6.50 -15.07
CA LYS A 140 -2.72 7.60 -14.66
C LYS A 140 -1.39 7.03 -14.18
N LEU A 141 -0.36 7.86 -14.12
CA LEU A 141 0.91 7.50 -13.51
C LEU A 141 0.84 7.66 -11.99
N ASP A 142 1.58 6.83 -11.27
CA ASP A 142 1.41 6.68 -9.82
C ASP A 142 2.48 7.38 -9.01
N LEU A 143 3.74 7.35 -9.47
CA LEU A 143 4.91 7.71 -8.67
C LEU A 143 5.94 8.49 -9.49
N ILE A 144 6.85 9.18 -8.80
CA ILE A 144 8.05 9.79 -9.40
C ILE A 144 9.29 9.23 -8.71
N ALA A 145 10.25 8.73 -9.47
CA ALA A 145 11.52 8.24 -8.94
C ALA A 145 12.62 9.29 -9.15
N VAL A 146 13.11 9.89 -8.06
CA VAL A 146 14.22 10.86 -8.10
C VAL A 146 15.52 10.07 -7.94
N ARG A 147 16.32 10.02 -8.99
CA ARG A 147 17.59 9.30 -9.04
C ARG A 147 18.75 10.26 -8.82
N CYS A 148 19.63 9.91 -7.89
CA CYS A 148 20.91 10.57 -7.73
C CYS A 148 21.95 9.93 -8.66
N LEU A 149 22.40 10.65 -9.68
CA LEU A 149 23.57 10.29 -10.48
C LEU A 149 24.81 11.09 -10.06
N SER A 150 24.63 12.31 -9.59
CA SER A 150 25.76 13.22 -9.30
C SER A 150 26.54 12.87 -8.02
N ASP A 151 25.99 11.98 -7.19
CA ASP A 151 26.48 11.61 -5.86
C ASP A 151 26.71 12.80 -4.89
N ASP A 152 26.03 13.92 -5.17
CA ASP A 152 26.11 15.16 -4.42
C ASP A 152 24.83 15.36 -3.60
N ALA A 153 25.00 15.42 -2.28
CA ALA A 153 23.91 15.56 -1.32
C ALA A 153 23.11 16.86 -1.52
N ASP A 154 23.76 17.97 -1.87
CA ASP A 154 23.11 19.27 -2.00
C ASP A 154 22.29 19.35 -3.29
N LYS A 155 22.83 18.83 -4.40
CA LYS A 155 22.10 18.73 -5.68
C LYS A 155 20.90 17.81 -5.57
N PHE A 156 21.05 16.65 -4.95
CA PHE A 156 19.95 15.72 -4.75
C PHE A 156 18.86 16.32 -3.88
N LYS A 157 19.23 16.98 -2.78
CA LYS A 157 18.29 17.69 -1.90
C LYS A 157 17.50 18.78 -2.66
N ALA A 158 18.17 19.55 -3.52
CA ALA A 158 17.52 20.57 -4.35
C ALA A 158 16.52 19.94 -5.34
N ALA A 159 16.92 18.87 -6.02
CA ALA A 159 16.06 18.14 -6.96
C ALA A 159 14.81 17.57 -6.26
N VAL A 160 14.97 16.90 -5.11
CA VAL A 160 13.85 16.35 -4.33
C VAL A 160 12.91 17.45 -3.86
N LYS A 161 13.45 18.57 -3.35
CA LYS A 161 12.64 19.72 -2.93
C LYS A 161 11.81 20.25 -4.11
N LYS A 162 12.42 20.40 -5.28
CA LYS A 162 11.73 20.87 -6.48
C LYS A 162 10.60 19.94 -6.91
N VAL A 163 10.85 18.63 -6.91
CA VAL A 163 9.83 17.62 -7.22
C VAL A 163 8.68 17.68 -6.20
N SER A 164 9.00 17.79 -4.90
CA SER A 164 8.01 17.90 -3.83
C SER A 164 7.14 19.17 -3.93
N GLU A 165 7.67 20.27 -4.43
CA GLU A 165 6.91 21.52 -4.65
C GLU A 165 6.07 21.44 -5.93
N SER A 166 6.54 20.67 -6.92
CA SER A 166 5.93 20.61 -8.26
C SER A 166 4.79 19.60 -8.37
N THR A 167 4.74 18.58 -7.51
CA THR A 167 3.72 17.52 -7.59
C THR A 167 3.19 17.06 -6.24
N LYS A 168 1.99 16.49 -6.28
CA LYS A 168 1.38 15.74 -5.17
C LYS A 168 1.55 14.22 -5.32
N LEU A 169 2.17 13.74 -6.40
CA LEU A 169 2.44 12.31 -6.57
C LEU A 169 3.47 11.84 -5.51
N PRO A 170 3.31 10.63 -4.95
CA PRO A 170 4.35 10.07 -4.09
C PRO A 170 5.65 9.85 -4.87
N MET A 171 6.75 9.86 -4.13
CA MET A 171 8.09 9.79 -4.71
C MET A 171 8.92 8.63 -4.15
N ILE A 172 9.89 8.20 -4.94
CA ILE A 172 10.90 7.20 -4.58
C ILE A 172 12.25 7.92 -4.60
N LEU A 173 13.04 7.79 -3.53
CA LEU A 173 14.38 8.34 -3.45
C LEU A 173 15.39 7.25 -3.81
N CYS A 174 15.99 7.37 -4.99
CA CYS A 174 16.96 6.41 -5.50
C CYS A 174 18.37 6.99 -5.35
N ALA A 175 19.03 6.69 -4.23
CA ALA A 175 20.44 7.01 -3.99
C ALA A 175 21.19 5.76 -3.53
N LEU A 176 22.46 5.63 -3.95
CA LEU A 176 23.32 4.53 -3.51
C LEU A 176 23.95 4.81 -2.14
N ASN A 177 24.26 6.09 -1.88
CA ASN A 177 24.88 6.53 -0.63
C ASN A 177 23.83 6.92 0.42
N PRO A 178 23.89 6.35 1.64
CA PRO A 178 22.96 6.65 2.72
C PRO A 178 22.92 8.14 3.08
N SER A 179 24.07 8.82 3.14
CA SER A 179 24.15 10.24 3.48
C SER A 179 23.40 11.13 2.48
N VAL A 180 23.42 10.77 1.20
CA VAL A 180 22.69 11.47 0.14
C VAL A 180 21.18 11.19 0.26
N ALA A 181 20.81 9.94 0.55
CA ALA A 181 19.41 9.58 0.79
C ALA A 181 18.82 10.34 1.99
N GLU A 182 19.59 10.48 3.08
CA GLU A 182 19.19 11.28 4.25
C GLU A 182 18.96 12.75 3.89
N ALA A 183 19.86 13.35 3.10
CA ALA A 183 19.72 14.73 2.64
C ALA A 183 18.43 14.93 1.81
N GLY A 184 18.11 13.97 0.93
CA GLY A 184 16.84 13.97 0.19
C GLY A 184 15.61 13.79 1.09
N LEU A 185 15.69 12.93 2.10
CA LEU A 185 14.60 12.71 3.04
C LEU A 185 14.30 13.95 3.89
N MET A 186 15.34 14.71 4.27
CA MET A 186 15.18 16.01 4.95
C MET A 186 14.49 17.07 4.09
N ALA A 187 14.54 16.94 2.75
CA ALA A 187 13.84 17.86 1.85
C ALA A 187 12.32 17.62 1.84
N ALA A 188 11.86 16.39 2.09
CA ALA A 188 10.45 16.02 2.01
C ALA A 188 9.99 15.09 3.17
N PRO A 189 10.14 15.48 4.44
CA PRO A 189 9.91 14.59 5.58
C PRO A 189 8.45 14.16 5.74
N LYS A 190 7.51 15.00 5.28
CA LYS A 190 6.07 14.73 5.36
C LYS A 190 5.53 13.92 4.16
N ALA A 191 6.33 13.72 3.12
CA ALA A 191 5.88 13.08 1.90
C ALA A 191 5.86 11.54 1.99
N ARG A 192 6.48 10.95 3.02
CA ARG A 192 6.64 9.49 3.20
C ARG A 192 7.11 8.82 1.89
N PRO A 193 8.29 9.21 1.37
CA PRO A 193 8.84 8.62 0.17
C PRO A 193 9.24 7.15 0.39
N LEU A 194 9.39 6.41 -0.71
CA LEU A 194 10.00 5.08 -0.73
C LEU A 194 11.53 5.19 -0.73
#